data_AF-A0AAW0NMW3-F1
#
_entry.id   AF-A0AAW0NMW3-F1
#
_cell.length_a   1.000
_cell.length_b   1.000
_cell.length_c   1.000
_cell.angle_alpha   90.00
_cell.angle_beta   90.00
_cell.angle_gamma   90.00
#
_symmetry.space_group_name_H-M   'P 1'
#
loop_
_entity.id
_entity.type
_entity.pdbx_description
1 polymer ?
#
loop_
_entity_poly.entity_id
_entity_poly.type
_entity_poly.pdbx_seq_one_letter_code
_entity_poly.pdbx_strand_id
1 'polypeptide(L)'
;MVAVDTMEEFQKELDQGKIVQIPFCGEIECEDWVKKTTAKDQDLEPGAPSMGAKSLCIPFSPLKTLQPGQVCVSGKEPAKFYTLFGRSY
;
A
#
# COMPACT_ATOMS: atom_id res chain seq x y z
N MET A 1 -8.40 -10.19 -0.45
CA MET A 1 -7.25 -9.41 0.07
C MET A 1 -5.99 -10.23 -0.10
N VAL A 2 -4.87 -9.60 -0.40
CA VAL A 2 -3.57 -10.26 -0.65
C VAL A 2 -2.47 -9.55 0.12
N ALA A 3 -1.33 -10.19 0.37
CA ALA A 3 -0.18 -9.56 1.01
C ALA A 3 1.01 -9.56 0.05
N VAL A 4 1.61 -8.39 -0.14
CA VAL A 4 2.73 -8.18 -1.06
C VAL A 4 3.79 -7.31 -0.38
N ASP A 5 5.02 -7.39 -0.87
CA ASP A 5 6.18 -6.77 -0.22
C ASP A 5 6.81 -5.66 -1.06
N THR A 6 6.40 -5.53 -2.32
CA THR A 6 6.96 -4.58 -3.27
C THR A 6 5.92 -3.57 -3.76
N MET A 7 6.38 -2.38 -4.13
CA MET A 7 5.50 -1.33 -4.64
C MET A 7 4.85 -1.72 -5.98
N GLU A 8 5.56 -2.46 -6.84
CA GLU A 8 5.03 -2.95 -8.13
C GLU A 8 3.87 -3.94 -7.95
N GLU A 9 4.03 -4.95 -7.09
CA GLU A 9 2.95 -5.90 -6.81
C GLU A 9 1.78 -5.20 -6.11
N PHE A 10 2.07 -4.24 -5.23
CA PHE A 10 1.04 -3.44 -4.57
C PHE A 10 0.20 -2.66 -5.59
N GLN A 11 0.83 -1.97 -6.52
CA GLN A 11 0.14 -1.24 -7.59
C GLN A 11 -0.70 -2.19 -8.45
N LYS A 12 -0.13 -3.31 -8.87
CA LYS A 12 -0.80 -4.31 -9.71
C LYS A 12 -2.05 -4.90 -9.04
N GLU A 13 -1.99 -5.18 -7.74
CA GLU A 13 -3.13 -5.75 -7.02
C GLU A 13 -4.19 -4.68 -6.70
N LEU A 14 -3.78 -3.44 -6.41
CA LEU A 14 -4.70 -2.30 -6.29
C LEU A 14 -5.47 -2.05 -7.58
N ASP A 15 -4.82 -2.19 -8.74
CA ASP A 15 -5.43 -1.97 -10.04
C ASP A 15 -6.53 -3.00 -10.37
N GLN A 16 -6.35 -4.23 -9.89
CA GLN A 16 -7.38 -5.26 -9.92
C GLN A 16 -8.53 -5.01 -8.91
N GLY A 17 -8.56 -3.86 -8.24
CA GLY A 17 -9.58 -3.52 -7.25
C GLY A 17 -9.47 -4.32 -5.94
N LYS A 18 -8.32 -4.93 -5.66
CA LYS A 18 -8.12 -5.71 -4.43
C LYS A 18 -7.69 -4.81 -3.29
N ILE A 19 -8.01 -5.24 -2.08
CA ILE A 19 -7.42 -4.72 -0.84
C ILE A 19 -6.12 -5.45 -0.58
N VAL A 20 -5.05 -4.72 -0.31
CA VAL A 20 -3.67 -5.25 -0.24
C VAL A 20 -3.06 -4.96 1.13
N GLN A 21 -2.39 -5.95 1.71
CA GLN A 21 -1.56 -5.78 2.90
C GLN A 21 -0.11 -5.58 2.48
N ILE A 22 0.52 -4.52 2.98
CA ILE A 22 1.92 -4.21 2.70
C ILE A 22 2.70 -3.94 3.99
N PRO A 23 4.02 -4.18 4.01
CA PRO A 23 4.87 -3.72 5.09
C PRO A 23 4.89 -2.19 5.14
N PHE A 24 4.54 -1.65 6.30
CA PHE A 24 4.36 -0.23 6.50
C PHE A 24 5.00 0.26 7.81
N CYS A 25 5.67 1.40 7.76
CA CYS A 25 6.35 2.02 8.90
C CYS A 25 5.40 2.75 9.88
N GLY A 26 4.14 2.98 9.47
CA GLY A 26 3.16 3.73 10.28
C GLY A 26 3.31 5.25 10.18
N GLU A 27 4.19 5.76 9.33
CA GLU A 27 4.48 7.20 9.24
C GLU A 27 3.57 7.88 8.21
N ILE A 28 3.04 9.05 8.59
CA ILE A 28 2.08 9.82 7.77
C ILE A 28 2.70 10.23 6.43
N GLU A 29 3.99 10.57 6.42
CA GLU A 29 4.70 10.94 5.19
C GLU A 29 4.75 9.77 4.19
N CYS A 30 4.93 8.55 4.69
CA CYS A 30 4.91 7.36 3.85
C CYS A 30 3.50 7.06 3.33
N GLU A 31 2.45 7.30 4.12
CA GLU A 31 1.06 7.16 3.68
C GLU A 31 0.71 8.15 2.56
N ASP A 32 1.09 9.41 2.72
CA ASP A 32 0.87 10.45 1.71
C ASP A 32 1.65 10.16 0.42
N TRP A 33 2.88 9.64 0.55
CA TRP A 33 3.67 9.17 -0.58
C TRP A 33 3.00 7.99 -1.31
N VAL A 34 2.50 6.99 -0.57
CA VAL A 34 1.74 5.86 -1.15
C VAL A 34 0.53 6.37 -1.91
N LYS A 35 -0.26 7.27 -1.32
CA LYS A 35 -1.43 7.87 -1.97
C LYS A 35 -1.06 8.60 -3.26
N LYS A 36 -0.03 9.43 -3.24
CA LYS A 36 0.42 10.19 -4.43
C LYS A 36 0.97 9.28 -5.53
N THR A 37 1.78 8.29 -5.16
CA THR A 37 2.41 7.37 -6.10
C THR A 37 1.36 6.49 -6.78
N THR A 38 0.43 5.93 -6.00
CA THR A 38 -0.64 5.06 -6.53
C THR A 38 -1.71 5.80 -7.33
N ALA A 39 -1.86 7.12 -7.13
CA ALA A 39 -2.70 7.97 -7.94
C ALA A 39 -2.06 8.32 -9.28
N LYS A 40 -0.78 8.72 -9.29
CA LYS A 40 -0.06 9.16 -10.50
C LYS A 40 0.07 8.08 -11.57
N ASP A 41 0.16 6.82 -11.15
CA ASP A 41 0.30 5.69 -12.07
C ASP A 41 -0.99 5.41 -12.88
N GLN A 42 -2.15 5.88 -12.41
CA GLN A 42 -3.45 5.72 -13.08
C GLN A 42 -3.81 6.87 -14.04
N ASP A 43 -3.14 8.02 -13.95
CA ASP A 43 -3.47 9.24 -14.73
C ASP A 43 -3.16 9.10 -16.23
N LEU A 44 -2.62 7.95 -16.65
CA LEU A 44 -2.40 7.59 -18.04
C LEU A 44 -3.71 7.26 -18.78
N GLU A 45 -4.81 6.95 -18.08
CA GLU A 45 -6.11 6.64 -18.69
C GLU A 45 -7.13 7.78 -18.49
N PRO A 46 -7.57 8.48 -19.56
CA PRO A 46 -8.55 9.55 -19.44
C PRO A 46 -9.90 9.01 -18.98
N GLY A 47 -10.30 9.35 -17.75
CA GLY A 47 -11.58 8.96 -17.14
C GLY A 47 -11.46 8.06 -15.89
N ALA A 48 -10.26 7.59 -15.55
CA ALA A 48 -10.04 6.85 -14.31
C ALA A 48 -10.16 7.79 -13.09
N PRO A 49 -10.89 7.40 -12.04
CA PRO A 49 -10.97 8.20 -10.82
C PRO A 49 -9.57 8.32 -10.18
N SER A 50 -9.04 9.54 -10.03
CA SER A 50 -7.72 9.84 -9.47
C SER A 50 -7.64 9.56 -7.95
N MET A 51 -8.05 8.38 -7.50
CA MET A 51 -8.06 7.98 -6.10
C MET A 51 -6.88 7.06 -5.79
N GLY A 52 -5.82 7.67 -5.26
CA GLY A 52 -4.71 6.94 -4.65
C GLY A 52 -5.18 6.06 -3.49
N ALA A 53 -4.46 4.97 -3.24
CA ALA A 53 -4.75 4.08 -2.13
C ALA A 53 -4.57 4.78 -0.78
N LYS A 54 -5.46 4.49 0.16
CA LYS A 54 -5.41 4.94 1.55
C LYS A 54 -5.18 3.74 2.45
N SER A 55 -4.57 3.97 3.61
CA SER A 55 -4.56 2.97 4.67
C SER A 55 -6.00 2.80 5.19
N LEU A 56 -6.38 1.57 5.47
CA LEU A 56 -7.72 1.21 5.95
C LEU A 56 -7.65 0.86 7.43
N CYS A 57 -6.78 -0.08 7.79
CA CYS A 57 -6.51 -0.47 9.17
C CYS A 57 -5.22 -1.29 9.29
N ILE A 58 -4.73 -1.41 10.52
CA ILE A 58 -3.72 -2.41 10.89
C ILE A 58 -4.48 -3.62 11.43
N PRO A 59 -4.49 -4.77 10.72
CA PRO A 59 -5.17 -5.96 11.18
C PRO A 59 -4.50 -6.52 12.44
N PHE A 60 -5.31 -6.98 13.41
CA PHE A 60 -4.81 -7.68 14.60
C PHE A 60 -4.14 -9.01 14.24
N SER A 61 -4.55 -9.63 13.13
CA SER A 61 -3.96 -10.84 12.58
C SER A 61 -3.65 -10.61 11.09
N PRO A 62 -2.44 -10.16 10.75
CA PRO A 62 -2.05 -9.94 9.36
C PRO A 62 -1.84 -11.26 8.62
N LEU A 63 -1.96 -11.23 7.29
CA LEU A 63 -1.74 -12.41 6.43
C LEU A 63 -0.29 -12.88 6.44
N LYS A 64 0.65 -11.94 6.66
CA LYS A 64 2.08 -12.19 6.78
C LYS A 64 2.59 -11.51 8.04
N THR A 65 3.59 -12.12 8.66
CA THR A 65 4.35 -11.52 9.75
C THR A 65 5.56 -10.79 9.19
N LEU A 66 5.93 -9.66 9.79
CA LEU A 66 7.14 -8.96 9.41
C LEU A 66 8.38 -9.81 9.65
N GLN A 67 9.24 -9.88 8.65
CA GLN A 67 10.54 -10.52 8.77
C GLN A 67 11.55 -9.57 9.41
N PRO A 68 12.57 -10.09 10.12
CA PRO A 68 13.63 -9.27 10.66
C PRO A 68 14.36 -8.50 9.55
N GLY A 69 14.48 -7.18 9.70
CA GLY A 69 15.08 -6.29 8.71
C GLY A 69 14.16 -5.90 7.56
N GLN A 70 12.87 -6.28 7.59
CA GLN A 70 11.91 -5.89 6.57
C GLN A 70 11.68 -4.38 6.58
N VAL A 71 11.79 -3.77 5.40
CA VAL A 71 11.60 -2.33 5.20
C VAL A 71 10.16 -2.03 4.81
N CYS A 72 9.75 -0.79 5.04
CA CYS A 72 8.50 -0.25 4.54
C CYS A 72 8.44 -0.34 3.02
N VAL A 73 7.24 -0.33 2.43
CA VAL A 73 7.04 -0.28 0.97
C VAL A 73 7.79 0.87 0.29
N SER A 74 8.07 1.96 1.02
CA SER A 74 8.89 3.09 0.53
C SER A 74 10.38 2.79 0.42
N GLY A 75 10.85 1.71 1.04
CA GLY A 75 12.26 1.31 1.14
C GLY A 75 13.12 2.17 2.07
N LYS A 76 12.54 3.16 2.78
CA LYS A 76 13.29 4.14 3.58
C LYS A 76 13.37 3.78 5.07
N GLU A 77 12.24 3.43 5.64
CA GLU A 77 12.11 3.15 7.08
C GLU A 77 11.90 1.66 7.35
N PRO A 78 12.24 1.15 8.54
CA PRO A 78 11.86 -0.20 8.94
C PRO A 78 10.34 -0.33 9.02
N ALA A 79 9.80 -1.45 8.53
CA ALA A 79 8.38 -1.74 8.64
C ALA A 79 8.02 -2.08 10.10
N LYS A 80 6.88 -1.55 10.57
CA LYS A 80 6.34 -1.79 11.91
C LYS A 80 5.12 -2.70 11.89
N PHE A 81 4.32 -2.63 10.82
CA PHE A 81 3.11 -3.42 10.66
C PHE A 81 2.93 -3.90 9.22
N TYR A 82 2.13 -4.96 9.03
CA TYR A 82 1.45 -5.17 7.76
C TYR A 82 0.14 -4.40 7.80
N THR A 83 -0.01 -3.38 6.97
CA THR A 83 -1.18 -2.49 6.98
C THR A 83 -2.03 -2.75 5.75
N LEU A 84 -3.35 -2.76 5.91
CA LEU A 84 -4.31 -2.86 4.82
C LEU A 84 -4.41 -1.53 4.08
N PHE A 85 -4.27 -1.57 2.76
CA PHE A 85 -4.45 -0.44 1.85
C PHE A 85 -5.46 -0.80 0.76
N GLY A 86 -6.22 0.20 0.32
CA GLY A 86 -7.17 0.06 -0.77
C GLY A 86 -7.60 1.40 -1.35
N ARG A 87 -8.21 1.38 -2.53
CA ARG A 87 -8.88 2.54 -3.13
C ARG A 87 -10.27 2.66 -2.49
N SER A 88 -10.47 3.67 -1.65
CA SER A 88 -11.78 3.96 -1.06
C SER A 88 -12.46 5.04 -1.87
N TYR A 89 -13.61 4.70 -2.45
CA TYR A 89 -14.58 5.65 -3.02
C TYR A 89 -15.23 6.49 -1.92
#